data_AF-A0A925V603-F1
#
_entry.id   AF-A0A925V603-F1
#
_cell.length_a   1.000
_cell.length_b   1.000
_cell.length_c   1.000
_cell.angle_alpha   90.00
_cell.angle_beta   90.00
_cell.angle_gamma   90.00
#
_symmetry.space_group_name_H-M   'P 1'
#
loop_
_entity.id
_entity.type
_entity.pdbx_description
1 polymer ?
#
loop_
_entity_poly.entity_id
_entity_poly.type
_entity_poly.pdbx_seq_one_letter_code
_entity_poly.pdbx_strand_id
1 'polypeptide(L)'
;MARRFANLLGCAGLFACSLEAELKEQPCDVDDDCWKTQQCARTDVERTLELPGVCQPRDIDCVKGEQLGCACVPGDSALSCYVQAVDLRVEYPDMVCDPTQMICVLADMGESSEG
;
A
#
# COMPACT_ATOMS: atom_id res chain seq x y z
N MET A 1 -54.89 -32.43 -17.99
CA MET A 1 -53.52 -31.87 -18.06
C MET A 1 -53.37 -30.81 -16.98
N ALA A 2 -52.75 -31.15 -15.86
CA ALA A 2 -52.58 -30.25 -14.71
C ALA A 2 -51.34 -29.37 -14.93
N ARG A 3 -51.53 -28.04 -14.87
CA ARG A 3 -50.45 -27.03 -14.95
C ARG A 3 -49.72 -26.98 -13.60
N ARG A 4 -48.42 -27.28 -13.61
CA ARG A 4 -47.55 -27.22 -12.43
C ARG A 4 -47.19 -25.76 -12.14
N PHE A 5 -47.58 -25.27 -10.97
CA PHE A 5 -46.99 -24.11 -10.30
C PHE A 5 -45.87 -24.60 -9.36
N ALA A 6 -44.66 -24.09 -9.54
CA ALA A 6 -43.57 -24.09 -8.56
C ALA A 6 -42.53 -23.09 -9.11
N ASN A 7 -42.59 -21.79 -8.78
CA ASN A 7 -42.00 -21.21 -7.58
C ASN A 7 -40.71 -21.91 -7.14
N LEU A 8 -39.58 -21.39 -7.62
CA LEU A 8 -38.33 -21.33 -6.85
C LEU A 8 -37.62 -20.03 -7.24
N LEU A 9 -38.03 -19.02 -6.48
CA LEU A 9 -37.42 -17.71 -6.30
C LEU A 9 -35.91 -17.83 -6.07
N GLY A 10 -35.15 -17.15 -6.93
CA GLY A 10 -34.06 -16.25 -6.56
C GLY A 10 -33.05 -16.73 -5.52
N CYS A 11 -32.00 -17.42 -5.98
CA CYS A 11 -30.68 -17.29 -5.36
C CYS A 11 -30.09 -15.93 -5.76
N ALA A 12 -30.60 -14.84 -5.16
CA ALA A 12 -29.87 -13.58 -5.08
C ALA A 12 -28.79 -13.72 -4.00
N GLY A 13 -27.81 -14.57 -4.29
CA GLY A 13 -26.60 -14.68 -3.49
C GLY A 13 -25.78 -13.40 -3.68
N LEU A 14 -26.00 -12.46 -2.77
CA LEU A 14 -25.03 -11.52 -2.20
C LEU A 14 -23.67 -11.49 -2.92
N PHE A 15 -23.61 -10.85 -4.09
CA PHE A 15 -22.40 -10.17 -4.52
C PHE A 15 -22.24 -8.93 -3.63
N ALA A 16 -21.89 -9.15 -2.36
CA ALA A 16 -21.12 -8.18 -1.62
C ALA A 16 -19.71 -8.22 -2.23
N CYS A 17 -19.57 -7.70 -3.45
CA CYS A 17 -18.28 -7.25 -3.96
C CYS A 17 -17.84 -6.18 -2.96
N SER A 18 -16.97 -6.59 -2.04
CA SER A 18 -16.37 -5.72 -1.05
C SER A 18 -15.52 -4.71 -1.82
N LEU A 19 -16.13 -3.58 -2.17
CA LEU A 19 -15.47 -2.37 -2.69
C LEU A 19 -14.34 -1.89 -1.76
N GLU A 20 -14.26 -2.43 -0.54
CA GLU A 20 -13.17 -2.18 0.41
C GLU A 20 -11.83 -2.77 -0.05
N ALA A 21 -11.84 -3.77 -0.94
CA ALA A 21 -10.60 -4.32 -1.52
C ALA A 21 -10.01 -3.41 -2.61
N GLU A 22 -10.83 -2.57 -3.27
CA GLU A 22 -10.41 -1.71 -4.39
C GLU A 22 -9.75 -0.39 -3.92
N LEU A 23 -9.77 -0.08 -2.62
CA LEU A 23 -9.19 1.14 -2.04
C LEU A 23 -7.99 0.90 -1.13
N LYS A 24 -7.48 -0.34 -1.02
CA LYS A 24 -6.16 -0.55 -0.41
C LYS A 24 -5.09 -0.05 -1.37
N GLU A 25 -4.04 0.56 -0.81
CA GLU A 25 -2.84 0.92 -1.57
C GLU A 25 -3.00 2.09 -2.56
N GLN A 26 -4.05 2.91 -2.40
CA GLN A 26 -4.19 4.15 -3.17
C GLN A 26 -3.25 5.26 -2.63
N PRO A 27 -2.65 6.08 -3.49
CA PRO A 27 -1.87 7.25 -3.07
C PRO A 27 -2.73 8.26 -2.31
N CYS A 28 -2.16 8.91 -1.30
CA CYS A 28 -2.80 10.00 -0.56
C CYS A 28 -1.78 11.05 -0.11
N ASP A 29 -2.24 12.30 0.06
CA ASP A 29 -1.47 13.35 0.70
C ASP A 29 -2.00 13.68 2.10
N VAL A 30 -3.32 13.52 2.30
CA VAL A 30 -4.04 13.77 3.55
C VAL A 30 -5.09 12.70 3.81
N ASP A 31 -5.57 12.59 5.06
CA ASP A 31 -6.58 11.60 5.47
C ASP A 31 -7.89 11.69 4.68
N ASP A 32 -8.26 12.89 4.22
CA ASP A 32 -9.48 13.14 3.45
C ASP A 32 -9.44 12.52 2.03
N ASP A 33 -8.25 12.14 1.55
CA ASP A 33 -8.08 11.44 0.27
C ASP A 33 -8.47 9.95 0.38
N CYS A 34 -8.49 9.42 1.61
CA CYS A 34 -8.76 8.01 1.89
C CYS A 34 -10.23 7.76 2.21
N TRP A 35 -10.62 6.48 2.18
CA TRP A 35 -11.98 6.12 2.60
C TRP A 35 -12.22 6.44 4.08
N LYS A 36 -13.48 6.58 4.49
CA LYS A 36 -13.85 6.99 5.86
C LYS A 36 -13.25 6.12 6.97
N THR A 37 -12.99 4.85 6.68
CA THR A 37 -12.43 3.85 7.60
C THR A 37 -10.90 3.74 7.52
N GLN A 38 -10.27 4.55 6.68
CA GLN A 38 -8.83 4.57 6.43
C GLN A 38 -8.22 5.89 6.91
N GLN A 39 -6.89 5.93 6.91
CA GLN A 39 -6.06 7.11 7.13
C GLN A 39 -4.93 7.11 6.10
N CYS A 40 -4.32 8.27 5.88
CA CYS A 40 -3.16 8.37 5.02
C CYS A 40 -1.90 7.98 5.80
N ALA A 41 -1.41 6.77 5.55
CA ALA A 41 -0.15 6.28 6.11
C ALA A 41 1.01 6.91 5.32
N ARG A 42 1.60 7.97 5.89
CA ARG A 42 2.70 8.72 5.28
C ARG A 42 3.75 9.00 6.33
N THR A 43 4.98 8.53 6.09
CA THR A 43 6.07 8.74 7.04
C THR A 43 6.57 10.19 7.00
N ASP A 44 7.27 10.62 8.05
CA ASP A 44 7.90 11.95 8.07
C ASP A 44 8.94 12.13 6.97
N VAL A 45 9.61 11.04 6.56
CA VAL A 45 10.59 11.03 5.47
C VAL A 45 9.89 11.31 4.14
N GLU A 46 8.79 10.60 3.84
CA GLU A 46 8.00 10.83 2.64
C GLU A 46 7.38 12.24 2.62
N ARG A 47 6.91 12.73 3.77
CA ARG A 47 6.40 14.09 3.91
C ARG A 47 7.47 15.13 3.59
N THR A 48 8.70 14.92 4.04
CA THR A 48 9.84 15.82 3.80
C THR A 48 10.27 15.82 2.34
N LEU A 49 10.16 14.68 1.67
CA LEU A 49 10.48 14.51 0.24
C LEU A 49 9.30 14.81 -0.68
N GLU A 50 8.18 15.30 -0.14
CA GLU A 50 6.94 15.57 -0.87
C GLU A 50 6.40 14.34 -1.64
N LEU A 51 6.72 13.13 -1.18
CA LEU A 51 6.23 11.86 -1.73
C LEU A 51 4.87 11.51 -1.13
N PRO A 52 3.92 10.99 -1.92
CA PRO A 52 2.61 10.62 -1.41
C PRO A 52 2.72 9.45 -0.42
N GLY A 53 1.81 9.41 0.54
CA GLY A 53 1.59 8.25 1.38
C GLY A 53 0.63 7.26 0.75
N VAL A 54 0.14 6.34 1.56
CA VAL A 54 -0.76 5.26 1.13
C VAL A 54 -1.97 5.14 2.04
N CYS A 55 -3.16 4.99 1.46
CA CYS A 55 -4.38 4.76 2.23
C CYS A 55 -4.34 3.38 2.89
N GLN A 56 -4.35 3.38 4.22
CA GLN A 56 -4.34 2.18 5.06
C GLN A 56 -5.48 2.21 6.07
N PRO A 57 -5.89 1.06 6.62
CA PRO A 57 -6.71 1.02 7.83
C PRO A 57 -6.18 1.99 8.91
N ARG A 58 -7.10 2.54 9.70
CA ARG A 58 -6.72 3.36 10.87
C ARG A 58 -5.75 2.61 11.79
N ASP A 59 -4.88 3.38 12.45
CA ASP A 59 -3.82 2.88 13.35
C ASP A 59 -2.66 2.16 12.64
N ILE A 60 -2.57 2.27 11.30
CA ILE A 60 -1.41 1.86 10.51
C ILE A 60 -0.72 3.11 9.99
N ASP A 61 0.48 3.38 10.52
CA ASP A 61 1.21 4.62 10.21
C ASP A 61 2.11 4.49 8.96
N CYS A 62 2.49 3.26 8.59
CA CYS A 62 3.23 2.96 7.37
C CYS A 62 3.18 1.47 6.98
N VAL A 63 3.54 1.16 5.74
CA VAL A 63 3.66 -0.19 5.17
C VAL A 63 5.11 -0.65 5.25
N LYS A 64 5.34 -1.66 6.09
CA LYS A 64 6.68 -2.19 6.38
C LYS A 64 7.29 -2.81 5.15
N GLY A 65 8.56 -2.51 4.92
CA GLY A 65 9.30 -3.01 3.77
C GLY A 65 8.84 -2.44 2.43
N GLU A 66 8.00 -1.40 2.44
CA GLU A 66 7.45 -0.81 1.22
C GLU A 66 7.39 0.73 1.21
N GLN A 67 7.53 1.39 2.37
CA GLN A 67 7.59 2.86 2.49
C GLN A 67 8.90 3.34 3.09
N LEU A 68 9.42 4.46 2.57
CA LEU A 68 10.58 5.16 3.13
C LEU A 68 10.38 5.48 4.61
N GLY A 69 11.40 5.23 5.43
CA GLY A 69 11.36 5.42 6.88
C GLY A 69 10.56 4.36 7.65
N CYS A 70 9.87 3.44 6.97
CA CYS A 70 9.16 2.34 7.62
C CYS A 70 10.10 1.15 7.89
N ALA A 71 9.76 0.33 8.88
CA ALA A 71 10.59 -0.81 9.27
C ALA A 71 10.73 -1.85 8.14
N CYS A 72 11.90 -2.49 8.05
CA CYS A 72 12.22 -3.52 7.07
C CYS A 72 13.03 -4.67 7.70
N VAL A 73 13.19 -5.77 6.99
CA VAL A 73 14.01 -6.92 7.42
C VAL A 73 14.96 -7.32 6.29
N PRO A 74 16.29 -7.14 6.46
CA PRO A 74 17.26 -7.53 5.45
C PRO A 74 17.19 -9.03 5.16
N GLY A 75 17.09 -9.39 3.88
CA GLY A 75 17.01 -10.79 3.44
C GLY A 75 15.61 -11.41 3.53
N ASP A 76 14.61 -10.69 4.07
CA ASP A 76 13.21 -11.07 3.92
C ASP A 76 12.64 -10.38 2.67
N SER A 77 12.30 -11.17 1.65
CA SER A 77 11.75 -10.63 0.40
C SER A 77 10.43 -9.87 0.60
N ALA A 78 9.64 -10.23 1.61
CA ALA A 78 8.37 -9.58 1.90
C ALA A 78 8.55 -8.23 2.62
N LEU A 79 9.73 -7.96 3.19
CA LEU A 79 10.03 -6.75 3.95
C LEU A 79 11.33 -6.08 3.45
N SER A 80 11.49 -5.99 2.14
CA SER A 80 12.78 -5.74 1.48
C SER A 80 13.00 -4.32 0.96
N CYS A 81 11.99 -3.46 1.00
CA CYS A 81 11.98 -2.09 0.43
C CYS A 81 12.07 -2.02 -1.10
N TYR A 82 12.22 -3.15 -1.80
CA TYR A 82 12.27 -3.16 -3.27
C TYR A 82 10.89 -3.04 -3.91
N VAL A 83 9.83 -3.32 -3.15
CA VAL A 83 8.45 -3.13 -3.57
C VAL A 83 7.97 -1.82 -2.97
N GLN A 84 7.32 -0.99 -3.77
CA GLN A 84 6.77 0.28 -3.31
C GLN A 84 5.35 0.08 -2.80
N ALA A 85 4.99 0.76 -1.72
CA ALA A 85 3.66 0.64 -1.10
C ALA A 85 2.54 1.24 -1.94
N VAL A 86 2.91 2.03 -2.95
CA VAL A 86 1.98 2.71 -3.82
C VAL A 86 2.34 2.39 -5.25
N ASP A 87 1.38 1.89 -6.02
CA ASP A 87 1.50 1.77 -7.48
C ASP A 87 1.36 3.17 -8.09
N LEU A 88 2.45 3.92 -8.03
CA LEU A 88 2.50 5.29 -8.52
C LEU A 88 2.78 5.26 -10.02
N ARG A 89 1.91 5.92 -10.79
CA ARG A 89 2.28 6.48 -12.10
C ARG A 89 3.27 7.65 -11.98
N VAL A 90 3.87 7.82 -10.80
CA VAL A 90 4.81 8.86 -10.40
C VAL A 90 6.12 8.15 -10.05
N GLU A 91 7.23 8.79 -10.38
CA GLU A 91 8.56 8.26 -10.12
C GLU A 91 8.83 8.29 -8.60
N TYR A 92 8.54 7.17 -7.92
CA TYR A 92 8.91 6.97 -6.51
C TYR A 92 10.36 6.49 -6.44
N PRO A 93 11.18 7.02 -5.53
CA PRO A 93 12.59 6.70 -5.49
C PRO A 93 12.85 5.23 -5.15
N ASP A 94 13.93 4.69 -5.71
CA ASP A 94 14.43 3.38 -5.31
C ASP A 94 14.81 3.38 -3.83
N MET A 95 14.43 2.31 -3.14
CA MET A 95 14.72 2.13 -1.72
C MET A 95 15.52 0.86 -1.48
N VAL A 96 16.24 0.86 -0.37
CA VAL A 96 16.92 -0.31 0.17
C VAL A 96 16.68 -0.40 1.67
N CYS A 97 16.63 -1.63 2.19
CA CYS A 97 16.59 -1.85 3.63
C CYS A 97 17.97 -1.59 4.25
N ASP A 98 18.11 -0.54 5.08
CA ASP A 98 19.34 -0.29 5.85
C ASP A 98 19.48 -1.39 6.91
N PRO A 99 20.53 -2.24 6.85
CA PRO A 99 20.68 -3.36 7.78
C PRO A 99 21.08 -2.93 9.20
N THR A 100 21.51 -1.68 9.39
CA THR A 100 21.88 -1.12 10.68
C THR A 100 20.67 -0.53 11.38
N GLN A 101 19.88 0.26 10.64
CA GLN A 101 18.71 0.96 11.18
C GLN A 101 17.41 0.14 11.08
N MET A 102 17.39 -0.91 10.26
CA MET A 102 16.23 -1.77 10.00
C MET A 102 15.02 -0.98 9.48
N ILE A 103 15.28 0.04 8.64
CA ILE A 103 14.28 0.88 7.98
C ILE A 103 14.56 0.99 6.48
N CYS A 104 13.53 1.23 5.69
CA CYS A 104 13.69 1.56 4.28
C CYS A 104 14.28 2.96 4.14
N VAL A 105 15.40 3.05 3.43
CA VAL A 105 16.07 4.31 3.10
C VAL A 105 16.18 4.43 1.58
N LEU A 106 16.52 5.63 1.10
CA LEU A 106 16.83 5.82 -0.31
C LEU A 106 18.01 4.92 -0.69
N ALA A 107 17.90 4.21 -1.80
CA ALA A 107 19.06 3.55 -2.39
C ALA A 107 20.06 4.65 -2.79
N ASP A 108 21.31 4.53 -2.33
CA ASP A 108 22.37 5.41 -2.82
C ASP A 108 22.42 5.27 -4.35
N MET A 109 22.06 6.36 -5.05
CA MET A 109 22.22 6.46 -6.49
C MET A 109 23.72 6.51 -6.73
N GLY A 110 24.35 5.34 -6.82
CA GLY A 110 25.79 5.21 -6.76
C GLY A 110 26.47 6.32 -7.53
N GLU A 111 27.29 7.11 -6.83
CA GLU A 111 28.47 7.69 -7.44
C GLU A 111 29.13 6.53 -8.17
N SER A 112 29.01 6.54 -9.50
CA SER A 112 29.70 5.61 -10.37
C SER A 112 31.18 5.89 -10.16
N SER A 113 31.76 5.23 -9.17
CA SER A 113 33.19 5.10 -9.01
C SER A 113 33.62 4.13 -10.11
N GLU A 114 33.72 4.64 -11.34
CA GLU A 114 34.54 4.05 -12.38
C GLU A 114 35.97 3.96 -11.82
N GLY A 115 36.39 2.74 -11.49
CA GLY A 115 37.77 2.39 -11.15
C GLY A 115 38.38 1.55 -12.26
#